data_AF-A0A9X2JE87-F1
#
_entry.id   AF-A0A9X2JE87-F1
#
_cell.length_a   1.000
_cell.length_b   1.000
_cell.length_c   1.000
_cell.angle_alpha   90.00
_cell.angle_beta   90.00
_cell.angle_gamma   90.00
#
_symmetry.space_group_name_H-M   'P 1'
#
loop_
_entity.id
_entity.type
_entity.pdbx_description
1 polymer ?
#
loop_
_entity_poly.entity_id
_entity_poly.type
_entity_poly.pdbx_seq_one_letter_code
_entity_poly.pdbx_strand_id
1 'polypeptide(L)'
;MQEKKIKLTQNELDLKQKTADVSYEILKSSTEVANAQQNMQVTKSNYELSQKIYGYQKAQYGLGSRQYVDLLDTERSLRQSEQSYLQAVYDYLVASVNYQKAIGNF
;
A
#
# COMPACT_ATOMS: atom_id res chain seq x y z
N MET A 1 -53.29 7.15 -3.23
CA MET A 1 -52.86 5.73 -3.24
C MET A 1 -51.74 5.45 -4.24
N GLN A 2 -51.85 5.95 -5.48
CA GLN A 2 -50.84 5.72 -6.53
C GLN A 2 -49.50 6.44 -6.27
N GLU A 3 -49.54 7.69 -5.83
CA GLU A 3 -48.34 8.47 -5.44
C GLU A 3 -47.54 7.82 -4.31
N LYS A 4 -48.22 7.29 -3.28
CA LYS A 4 -47.57 6.55 -2.18
C LYS A 4 -46.88 5.27 -2.68
N LYS A 5 -47.48 4.56 -3.65
CA LYS A 5 -46.86 3.36 -4.25
C LYS A 5 -45.61 3.72 -5.05
N ILE A 6 -45.66 4.76 -5.86
CA ILE A 6 -44.50 5.24 -6.63
C ILE A 6 -43.34 5.61 -5.70
N LYS A 7 -43.65 6.34 -4.61
CA LYS A 7 -42.64 6.73 -3.62
C LYS A 7 -42.02 5.54 -2.89
N LEU A 8 -42.81 4.50 -2.59
CA LEU A 8 -42.28 3.26 -2.02
C LEU A 8 -41.33 2.55 -2.99
N THR A 9 -41.72 2.41 -4.26
CA THR A 9 -40.86 1.82 -5.28
C THR A 9 -39.58 2.62 -5.50
N GLN A 10 -39.64 3.95 -5.47
CA GLN A 10 -38.45 4.81 -5.52
C GLN A 10 -37.52 4.53 -4.34
N ASN A 11 -38.03 4.49 -3.11
CA ASN A 11 -37.24 4.19 -1.93
C ASN A 11 -36.61 2.78 -1.99
N GLU A 12 -37.32 1.78 -2.51
CA GLU A 12 -36.79 0.42 -2.70
C GLU A 12 -35.64 0.38 -3.70
N LEU A 13 -35.77 1.13 -4.81
CA LEU A 13 -34.72 1.26 -5.82
C LEU A 13 -33.51 2.00 -5.26
N ASP A 14 -33.72 3.08 -4.52
CA ASP A 14 -32.65 3.86 -3.88
C ASP A 14 -31.90 3.01 -2.85
N LEU A 15 -32.63 2.22 -2.04
CA LEU A 15 -32.02 1.30 -1.07
C LEU A 15 -31.18 0.22 -1.77
N LYS A 16 -31.71 -0.35 -2.85
CA LYS A 16 -30.98 -1.36 -3.65
C LYS A 16 -29.71 -0.77 -4.25
N GLN A 17 -29.78 0.44 -4.79
CA GLN A 17 -28.63 1.14 -5.33
C GLN A 17 -27.59 1.42 -4.24
N LYS A 18 -28.00 1.97 -3.09
CA LYS A 18 -27.10 2.25 -1.97
C LYS A 18 -26.39 0.99 -1.46
N THR A 19 -27.10 -0.13 -1.42
CA THR A 19 -26.54 -1.42 -1.00
C THR A 19 -25.50 -1.93 -1.99
N ALA A 20 -25.75 -1.77 -3.29
CA ALA A 20 -24.79 -2.11 -4.33
C ALA A 20 -23.53 -1.22 -4.25
N ASP A 21 -23.72 0.09 -4.04
CA ASP A 21 -22.63 1.05 -3.89
C ASP A 21 -21.73 0.71 -2.68
N VAL A 22 -22.32 0.40 -1.53
CA VAL A 22 -21.56 -0.01 -0.32
C VAL A 22 -20.81 -1.32 -0.57
N SER A 23 -21.46 -2.30 -1.21
CA SER A 23 -20.82 -3.58 -1.52
C SER A 23 -19.62 -3.38 -2.48
N TYR A 24 -19.76 -2.48 -3.45
CA TYR A 24 -18.69 -2.13 -4.36
C TYR A 24 -17.53 -1.42 -3.65
N GLU A 25 -17.81 -0.44 -2.77
CA GLU A 25 -16.80 0.27 -1.97
C GLU A 25 -15.99 -0.70 -1.09
N ILE A 26 -16.64 -1.68 -0.44
CA ILE A 26 -15.97 -2.70 0.36
C ILE A 26 -15.05 -3.56 -0.51
N LEU A 27 -15.53 -4.02 -1.67
CA LEU A 27 -14.73 -4.85 -2.57
C LEU A 27 -13.51 -4.08 -3.12
N LYS A 28 -13.73 -2.83 -3.52
CA LYS A 28 -12.70 -1.93 -4.02
C LYS A 28 -11.62 -1.68 -2.97
N SER A 29 -12.02 -1.26 -1.77
CA SER A 29 -11.07 -0.98 -0.67
C SER A 29 -10.32 -2.24 -0.21
N SER A 30 -10.96 -3.41 -0.19
CA SER A 30 -10.29 -4.69 0.08
C SER A 30 -9.20 -4.99 -0.96
N THR A 31 -9.51 -4.77 -2.24
CA THR A 31 -8.54 -4.95 -3.34
C THR A 31 -7.38 -3.96 -3.23
N GLU A 32 -7.66 -2.71 -2.88
CA GLU A 32 -6.63 -1.68 -2.65
C GLU A 32 -5.68 -2.05 -1.50
N VAL A 33 -6.21 -2.58 -0.38
CA VAL A 33 -5.39 -3.09 0.72
C VAL A 33 -4.49 -4.24 0.28
N ALA A 34 -5.03 -5.22 -0.45
CA ALA A 34 -4.27 -6.36 -0.93
C ALA A 34 -3.11 -5.94 -1.85
N ASN A 35 -3.39 -5.02 -2.77
CA ASN A 35 -2.38 -4.47 -3.69
C ASN A 35 -1.30 -3.68 -2.95
N ALA A 36 -1.70 -2.81 -2.01
CA ALA A 36 -0.75 -2.03 -1.21
C ALA A 36 0.11 -2.94 -0.33
N GLN A 37 -0.46 -4.00 0.24
CA GLN A 37 0.28 -5.00 1.01
C GLN A 37 1.32 -5.71 0.13
N GLN A 38 0.94 -6.15 -1.07
CA GLN A 38 1.88 -6.79 -1.98
C GLN A 38 3.04 -5.85 -2.36
N ASN A 39 2.74 -4.59 -2.67
CA ASN A 39 3.76 -3.59 -2.97
C ASN A 39 4.70 -3.33 -1.78
N MET A 40 4.15 -3.25 -0.56
CA MET A 40 4.93 -3.14 0.67
C MET A 40 5.90 -4.32 0.85
N GLN A 41 5.48 -5.54 0.55
CA GLN A 41 6.35 -6.72 0.68
C GLN A 41 7.46 -6.75 -0.38
N VAL A 42 7.17 -6.33 -1.60
CA VAL A 42 8.18 -6.20 -2.67
C VAL A 42 9.22 -5.14 -2.31
N THR A 43 8.78 -3.96 -1.90
CA THR A 43 9.68 -2.86 -1.52
C THR A 43 10.51 -3.20 -0.28
N LYS A 44 9.92 -3.91 0.70
CA LYS A 44 10.65 -4.46 1.85
C LYS A 44 11.79 -5.37 1.41
N SER A 45 11.50 -6.34 0.55
CA SER A 45 12.50 -7.30 0.05
C SER A 45 13.64 -6.59 -0.69
N ASN A 46 13.34 -5.55 -1.46
CA ASN A 46 14.34 -4.73 -2.16
C ASN A 46 15.21 -3.91 -1.20
N TYR A 47 14.62 -3.37 -0.12
CA TYR A 47 15.37 -2.68 0.92
C TYR A 47 16.31 -3.62 1.66
N GLU A 48 15.82 -4.79 2.08
CA GLU A 48 16.64 -5.82 2.74
C GLU A 48 17.79 -6.31 1.85
N LEU A 49 17.56 -6.46 0.54
CA LEU A 49 18.62 -6.78 -0.41
C LEU A 49 19.66 -5.66 -0.52
N SER A 50 19.21 -4.41 -0.60
CA SER A 50 20.09 -3.24 -0.65
C SER A 50 20.95 -3.12 0.61
N GLN A 51 20.39 -3.42 1.79
CA GLN A 51 21.13 -3.47 3.05
C GLN A 51 22.25 -4.51 3.01
N LYS A 52 21.97 -5.71 2.49
CA LYS A 52 22.98 -6.77 2.32
C LYS A 52 24.10 -6.36 1.37
N ILE A 53 23.75 -5.75 0.23
CA ILE A 53 24.74 -5.26 -0.75
C ILE A 53 25.63 -4.19 -0.11
N TYR A 54 25.04 -3.21 0.57
CA TYR A 54 25.80 -2.18 1.28
C TYR A 54 26.75 -2.78 2.33
N GLY A 55 26.27 -3.74 3.15
CA GLY A 55 27.08 -4.42 4.14
C GLY A 55 28.29 -5.15 3.53
N TYR A 56 28.07 -5.87 2.42
CA TYR A 56 29.15 -6.55 1.70
C TYR A 56 30.19 -5.59 1.16
N GLN A 57 29.76 -4.48 0.54
CA GLN A 57 30.67 -3.49 0.00
C GLN A 57 31.44 -2.72 1.08
N LYS A 58 30.79 -2.43 2.20
CA LYS A 58 31.44 -1.82 3.36
C LYS A 58 32.57 -2.71 3.90
N ALA A 59 32.35 -4.03 3.92
CA ALA A 59 33.40 -4.98 4.29
C ALA A 59 34.58 -4.96 3.30
N GLN A 60 34.31 -4.97 1.98
CA GLN A 60 35.37 -4.87 0.96
C GLN A 60 36.17 -3.56 1.06
N TYR A 61 35.50 -2.44 1.30
CA TYR A 61 36.16 -1.16 1.55
C TYR A 61 37.09 -1.22 2.77
N GLY A 62 36.63 -1.83 3.88
CA GLY A 62 37.46 -2.02 5.07
C GLY A 62 38.69 -2.91 4.85
N LEU A 63 38.65 -3.81 3.86
CA LEU A 63 39.79 -4.61 3.41
C LEU A 63 40.69 -3.89 2.40
N GLY A 64 40.36 -2.66 2.01
CA GLY A 64 41.08 -1.88 1.00
C GLY A 64 40.87 -2.36 -0.44
N SER A 65 39.94 -3.29 -0.68
CA SER A 65 39.69 -3.91 -2.00
C SER A 65 38.62 -3.22 -2.83
N ARG A 66 38.01 -2.15 -2.32
CA ARG A 66 36.97 -1.35 -2.99
C ARG A 66 37.17 0.14 -2.70
N GLN A 67 36.79 1.01 -3.63
CA GLN A 67 36.92 2.46 -3.45
C GLN A 67 35.76 3.02 -2.62
N TYR A 68 36.02 4.14 -1.93
CA TYR A 68 34.99 4.82 -1.14
C TYR A 68 33.84 5.36 -2.01
N VAL A 69 34.13 5.78 -3.24
CA VAL A 69 33.11 6.29 -4.18
C VAL A 69 32.03 5.24 -4.48
N ASP A 70 32.43 3.97 -4.65
CA ASP A 70 31.47 2.90 -4.92
C ASP A 70 30.58 2.60 -3.70
N LEU A 71 31.09 2.83 -2.48
CA LEU A 71 30.33 2.70 -1.25
C LEU A 71 29.28 3.81 -1.14
N LEU A 72 29.61 5.04 -1.54
CA LEU A 72 28.67 6.17 -1.56
C LEU A 72 27.50 5.90 -2.51
N ASP A 73 27.76 5.36 -3.70
CA ASP A 73 26.71 5.04 -4.66
C ASP A 73 25.76 3.98 -4.12
N THR A 74 26.31 2.97 -3.46
CA THR A 74 25.51 1.90 -2.83
C THR A 74 24.73 2.40 -1.63
N GLU A 75 25.28 3.34 -0.86
CA GLU A 75 24.55 4.02 0.21
C GLU A 75 23.36 4.83 -0.34
N ARG A 76 23.52 5.52 -1.48
CA ARG A 76 22.42 6.22 -2.15
C ARG A 76 21.32 5.25 -2.58
N SER A 77 21.69 4.12 -3.20
CA SER A 77 20.72 3.08 -3.59
C SER A 77 19.98 2.50 -2.39
N LEU A 78 20.68 2.28 -1.26
CA LEU A 78 20.07 1.83 0.00
C LEU A 78 19.05 2.86 0.53
N ARG A 79 19.40 4.14 0.57
CA ARG A 79 18.46 5.20 1.01
C ARG A 79 17.26 5.31 0.09
N GLN A 80 17.44 5.12 -1.22
CA GLN A 80 16.34 5.15 -2.18
C GLN A 80 15.37 3.97 -1.98
N SER A 81 15.89 2.77 -1.72
CA SER A 81 15.04 1.60 -1.45
C SER A 81 14.35 1.70 -0.09
N GLU A 82 15.00 2.31 0.91
CA GLU A 82 14.39 2.64 2.20
C GLU A 82 13.19 3.59 2.04
N GLN A 83 13.39 4.69 1.33
CA GLN A 83 12.33 5.67 1.05
C GLN A 83 11.14 5.02 0.34
N SER A 84 11.42 4.13 -0.62
CA SER A 84 10.38 3.41 -1.37
C SER A 84 9.60 2.44 -0.47
N TYR A 85 10.28 1.75 0.45
CA TYR A 85 9.64 0.89 1.44
C TYR A 85 8.77 1.69 2.42
N LEU A 86 9.27 2.80 2.95
CA LEU A 86 8.51 3.65 3.86
C LEU A 86 7.24 4.22 3.20
N GLN A 87 7.33 4.64 1.94
CA GLN A 87 6.16 5.08 1.18
C GLN A 87 5.13 3.94 1.04
N ALA A 88 5.57 2.74 0.69
CA ALA A 88 4.67 1.60 0.53
C ALA A 88 4.02 1.17 1.86
N VAL A 89 4.74 1.29 2.99
CA VAL A 89 4.15 1.08 4.34
C VAL A 89 3.06 2.12 4.61
N TYR A 90 3.33 3.40 4.33
CA TYR A 90 2.34 4.46 4.50
C TYR A 90 1.08 4.19 3.66
N ASP A 91 1.25 3.85 2.38
CA ASP A 91 0.14 3.57 1.46
C ASP A 91 -0.70 2.38 1.94
N TYR A 92 -0.05 1.33 2.46
CA TYR A 92 -0.74 0.18 3.04
C TYR A 92 -1.55 0.54 4.29
N LEU A 93 -1.02 1.39 5.17
CA LEU A 93 -1.74 1.86 6.35
C LEU A 93 -2.96 2.69 5.97
N VAL A 94 -2.82 3.59 5.00
CA VAL A 94 -3.94 4.41 4.49
C VAL A 94 -5.01 3.52 3.87
N ALA A 95 -4.63 2.56 3.02
CA ALA A 95 -5.56 1.61 2.42
C ALA A 95 -6.30 0.80 3.51
N SER A 96 -5.58 0.36 4.55
CA SER A 96 -6.15 -0.42 5.66
C SER A 96 -7.20 0.39 6.43
N VAL A 97 -6.93 1.67 6.70
CA VAL A 97 -7.91 2.58 7.33
C VAL A 97 -9.13 2.79 6.44
N ASN A 98 -8.94 2.96 5.13
CA ASN A 98 -10.05 3.14 4.19
C ASN A 98 -10.94 1.89 4.11
N TYR A 99 -10.35 0.69 4.13
CA TYR A 99 -11.11 -0.55 4.21
C TYR A 99 -11.89 -0.67 5.52
N GLN A 100 -11.29 -0.35 6.67
CA GLN A 100 -12.00 -0.35 7.96
C GLN A 100 -13.21 0.60 7.96
N LYS A 101 -13.06 1.78 7.34
CA LYS A 101 -14.18 2.71 7.14
C LYS A 101 -15.26 2.14 6.23
N ALA A 102 -14.88 1.48 5.13
CA ALA A 102 -15.83 0.89 4.19
C ALA A 102 -16.69 -0.21 4.83
N ILE A 103 -16.13 -0.99 5.76
CA ILE A 103 -16.85 -2.03 6.49
C ILE A 103 -17.53 -1.55 7.79
N GLY A 104 -17.42 -0.26 8.11
CA GLY A 104 -18.11 0.36 9.26
C GLY A 104 -17.43 0.19 10.62
N ASN A 105 -16.13 -0.11 10.67
CA ASN A 105 -15.36 -0.29 11.91
C ASN A 105 -14.68 1.00 12.41
N PHE A 106 -15.36 2.15 12.35
CA PHE A 106 -14.82 3.45 12.77
C PHE A 106 -15.42 3.93 14.09
#